data_AF-A0A1S9PEH3-F1
#
_entry.id   AF-A0A1S9PEH3-F1
#
_cell.length_a   1.000
_cell.length_b   1.000
_cell.length_c   1.000
_cell.angle_alpha   90.00
_cell.angle_beta   90.00
_cell.angle_gamma   90.00
#
_symmetry.space_group_name_H-M   'P 1'
#
loop_
_entity.id
_entity.type
_entity.pdbx_description
1 polymer ?
#
loop_
_entity_poly.entity_id
_entity_poly.type
_entity_poly.pdbx_seq_one_letter_code
_entity_poly.pdbx_strand_id
1 'polypeptide(L)'
;MQKGVRVILKTFLGETTAPESTEPWNDYWKLLGEEGEVIGDEIYNQRVLVLFHTDLNIFKLANHNPVPNSLWILPSDLETINTK
;
A
#
# COMPACT_ATOMS: atom_id res chain seq x y z
N MET A 1 7.42 -6.39 8.64
CA MET A 1 6.08 -6.79 9.14
C MET A 1 5.84 -8.23 8.71
N GLN A 2 5.03 -9.00 9.43
CA GLN A 2 4.75 -10.41 9.12
C GLN A 2 3.45 -10.54 8.32
N LYS A 3 3.29 -11.65 7.60
CA LYS A 3 2.02 -11.98 6.93
C LYS A 3 0.85 -12.04 7.91
N GLY A 4 -0.33 -11.62 7.47
CA GLY A 4 -1.56 -11.58 8.26
C GLY A 4 -1.72 -10.33 9.12
N VAL A 5 -0.71 -9.46 9.18
CA VAL A 5 -0.80 -8.19 9.90
C VAL A 5 -1.69 -7.23 9.11
N ARG A 6 -2.75 -6.75 9.75
CA ARG A 6 -3.60 -5.67 9.24
C ARG A 6 -2.92 -4.32 9.42
N VAL A 7 -3.01 -3.48 8.40
CA VAL A 7 -2.32 -2.19 8.35
C VAL A 7 -3.19 -1.09 7.75
N ILE A 8 -2.84 0.16 8.06
CA ILE A 8 -3.29 1.38 7.36
C ILE A 8 -2.09 2.03 6.69
N LEU A 9 -2.26 2.50 5.45
CA LEU A 9 -1.25 3.31 4.77
C LEU A 9 -1.28 4.76 5.28
N LYS A 10 -0.19 5.25 5.87
CA LYS A 10 -0.11 6.62 6.42
C LYS A 10 0.64 7.60 5.55
N THR A 11 1.66 7.11 4.87
CA THR A 11 2.47 7.83 3.90
C THR A 11 2.73 6.92 2.71
N PHE A 12 3.18 7.45 1.60
CA PHE A 12 3.71 6.65 0.50
C PHE A 12 5.04 7.25 0.06
N LEU A 13 6.09 6.42 0.09
CA LEU A 13 7.47 6.86 -0.13
C LEU A 13 7.91 7.93 0.89
N GLY A 14 7.38 7.87 2.12
CA GLY A 14 7.67 8.82 3.19
C GLY A 14 6.89 10.14 3.12
N GLU A 15 6.04 10.34 2.10
CA GLU A 15 5.32 11.59 1.87
C GLU A 15 3.80 11.41 2.02
N THR A 16 3.09 12.48 2.40
CA THR A 16 1.61 12.50 2.50
C THR A 16 0.92 13.05 1.25
N THR A 17 1.69 13.52 0.28
CA THR A 17 1.18 14.11 -0.96
C THR A 17 2.04 13.71 -2.15
N ALA A 18 1.41 13.45 -3.28
CA ALA A 18 2.11 13.12 -4.52
C ALA A 18 2.86 14.34 -5.09
N PRO A 19 4.05 14.14 -5.69
CA PRO A 19 4.67 15.16 -6.54
C PRO A 19 3.76 15.57 -7.71
N GLU A 20 3.81 16.83 -8.14
CA GLU A 20 2.98 17.36 -9.24
C GLU A 20 3.16 16.59 -10.56
N SER A 21 4.33 16.00 -10.78
CA SER A 21 4.66 15.21 -11.97
C SER A 21 4.14 13.77 -11.93
N THR A 22 3.40 13.37 -10.88
CA THR A 22 2.90 12.00 -10.72
C THR A 22 1.80 11.71 -11.74
N GLU A 23 1.98 10.65 -12.53
CA GLU A 23 0.96 10.20 -13.45
C GLU A 23 -0.29 9.71 -12.69
N PRO A 24 -1.52 10.01 -13.14
CA PRO A 24 -2.73 9.69 -12.37
C PRO A 24 -2.91 8.21 -12.00
N TRP A 25 -2.40 7.29 -12.83
CA TRP A 25 -2.46 5.84 -12.59
C TRP A 25 -1.35 5.31 -11.67
N ASN A 26 -0.34 6.12 -11.37
CA ASN A 26 0.74 5.83 -10.42
C ASN A 26 0.61 6.66 -9.13
N ASP A 27 -0.50 7.38 -8.95
CA ASP A 27 -0.77 8.24 -7.80
C ASP A 27 -1.29 7.44 -6.59
N TYR A 28 -0.42 6.60 -6.03
CA TYR A 28 -0.77 5.74 -4.89
C TYR A 28 -0.98 6.50 -3.57
N TRP A 29 -0.70 7.81 -3.51
CA TRP A 29 -1.09 8.67 -2.39
C TRP A 29 -2.61 8.77 -2.23
N LYS A 30 -3.40 8.38 -3.23
CA LYS A 30 -4.86 8.23 -3.07
C LYS A 30 -5.28 7.11 -2.11
N LEU A 31 -4.37 6.18 -1.79
CA LEU A 31 -4.62 5.08 -0.86
C LEU A 31 -4.29 5.44 0.60
N LEU A 32 -3.87 6.68 0.90
CA LEU A 32 -3.62 7.08 2.28
C LEU A 32 -4.90 6.99 3.11
N GLY A 33 -4.81 6.33 4.27
CA GLY A 33 -5.95 6.00 5.13
C GLY A 33 -6.64 4.68 4.79
N GLU A 34 -6.36 4.08 3.63
CA GLU A 34 -6.93 2.79 3.27
C GLU A 34 -6.30 1.64 4.06
N GLU A 35 -7.13 0.65 4.37
CA GLU A 35 -6.71 -0.55 5.07
C GLU A 35 -6.22 -1.63 4.11
N GLY A 36 -5.30 -2.45 4.61
CA GLY A 36 -4.89 -3.67 3.93
C GLY A 36 -4.32 -4.72 4.88
N GLU A 37 -3.86 -5.81 4.28
CA GLU A 37 -3.22 -6.92 4.98
C GLU A 37 -1.88 -7.25 4.31
N VAL A 38 -0.86 -7.54 5.10
CA VAL A 38 0.40 -8.08 4.58
C VAL A 38 0.17 -9.53 4.13
N ILE A 39 0.29 -9.81 2.83
CA ILE A 39 -0.08 -11.12 2.25
C ILE A 39 1.08 -12.07 1.97
N GLY A 40 2.33 -11.63 2.17
CA GLY A 40 3.53 -12.43 1.94
C GLY A 40 4.57 -12.27 3.04
N ASP A 41 5.41 -13.28 3.19
CA ASP A 41 6.57 -13.27 4.09
C ASP A 41 7.83 -12.74 3.41
N GLU A 42 7.76 -12.50 2.09
CA GLU A 42 8.85 -11.98 1.28
C GLU A 42 9.05 -10.46 1.51
N ILE A 43 10.32 -10.06 1.55
CA ILE A 43 10.72 -8.66 1.58
C ILE A 43 11.43 -8.35 0.27
N TYR A 44 10.92 -7.38 -0.48
CA TYR A 44 11.51 -6.92 -1.74
C TYR A 44 11.88 -5.44 -1.62
N ASN A 45 13.16 -5.09 -1.83
CA ASN A 45 13.65 -3.71 -1.68
C ASN A 45 13.19 -3.03 -0.37
N GLN A 46 13.29 -3.77 0.75
CA GLN A 46 12.86 -3.35 2.09
C GLN A 46 11.34 -3.11 2.24
N ARG A 47 10.54 -3.58 1.28
CA ARG A 47 9.07 -3.44 1.27
C ARG A 47 8.40 -4.76 1.58
N VAL A 48 7.19 -4.69 2.11
CA VAL A 48 6.27 -5.81 2.27
C VAL A 48 5.15 -5.70 1.24
N LEU A 49 4.61 -6.84 0.81
CA LEU A 49 3.47 -6.86 -0.10
C LEU A 49 2.16 -6.71 0.69
N VAL A 50 1.47 -5.59 0.50
CA VAL A 50 0.19 -5.28 1.15
C VAL A 50 -0.92 -5.43 0.13
N LEU A 51 -1.94 -6.22 0.44
CA LEU A 51 -3.21 -6.27 -0.28
C LEU A 51 -4.18 -5.26 0.33
N PHE A 52 -4.58 -4.26 -0.43
CA PHE A 52 -5.57 -3.29 0.01
C PHE A 52 -6.99 -3.87 -0.07
N HIS A 53 -7.82 -3.55 0.91
CA HIS A 53 -9.23 -3.94 0.92
C HIS A 53 -10.04 -3.15 -0.12
N THR A 54 -9.61 -1.92 -0.42
CA THR A 54 -10.22 -1.10 -1.46
C THR A 54 -9.72 -1.51 -2.86
N ASP A 55 -10.63 -1.49 -3.83
CA ASP A 55 -10.32 -1.72 -5.23
C ASP A 55 -9.56 -0.52 -5.83
N LEU A 56 -8.33 -0.76 -6.27
CA LEU A 56 -7.47 0.27 -6.89
C LEU A 56 -8.10 0.87 -8.16
N ASN A 57 -8.99 0.13 -8.84
CA ASN A 57 -9.68 0.61 -10.04
C ASN A 57 -10.63 1.78 -9.73
N ILE A 58 -11.17 1.88 -8.51
CA ILE A 58 -12.00 3.03 -8.09
C ILE A 58 -11.22 4.34 -8.21
N PHE A 59 -9.92 4.28 -7.91
CA PHE A 59 -8.98 5.40 -8.02
C PHE A 59 -8.30 5.51 -9.40
N LYS A 60 -8.59 4.57 -10.32
CA LYS A 60 -7.93 4.40 -11.62
C LYS A 60 -6.42 4.15 -11.50
N LEU A 61 -6.01 3.48 -10.43
CA LEU A 61 -4.61 3.13 -10.18
C LEU A 61 -4.22 1.85 -10.91
N ALA A 62 -2.96 1.77 -11.30
CA ALA A 62 -2.42 0.62 -11.99
C ALA A 62 -2.26 -0.58 -11.03
N ASN A 63 -2.50 -1.78 -11.56
CA ASN A 63 -2.28 -3.06 -10.89
C ASN A 63 -1.05 -3.74 -11.50
N HIS A 64 0.15 -3.25 -11.15
CA HIS A 64 1.41 -3.78 -11.70
C HIS A 64 1.81 -5.13 -11.11
N ASN A 65 1.23 -5.52 -9.97
CA ASN A 65 1.57 -6.75 -9.28
C ASN A 65 0.71 -7.94 -9.77
N PRO A 66 1.24 -9.18 -9.74
CA PRO A 66 0.47 -10.37 -10.10
C PRO A 66 -0.80 -10.59 -9.27
N VAL A 67 -0.80 -10.11 -8.01
CA VAL A 67 -1.98 -10.08 -7.15
C VAL A 67 -2.65 -8.70 -7.30
N PRO A 68 -3.88 -8.63 -7.84
CA PRO A 68 -4.62 -7.37 -7.93
C PRO A 68 -4.79 -6.71 -6.56
N ASN A 69 -4.87 -5.39 -6.55
CA ASN A 69 -4.99 -4.53 -5.36
C ASN A 69 -3.82 -4.63 -4.37
N SER A 70 -2.70 -5.24 -4.78
CA SER A 70 -1.52 -5.33 -3.93
C SER A 70 -0.42 -4.35 -4.35
N LEU A 71 0.32 -3.81 -3.38
CA LEU A 71 1.48 -2.94 -3.61
C LEU A 71 2.64 -3.28 -2.67
N TRP A 72 3.86 -3.04 -3.14
CA TRP A 72 5.06 -3.12 -2.31
C TRP A 72 5.25 -1.83 -1.52
N ILE A 73 4.99 -1.89 -0.22
CA ILE A 73 4.98 -0.72 0.67
C ILE A 73 6.13 -0.78 1.68
N LEU A 74 6.75 0.35 1.97
CA LEU A 74 7.76 0.44 3.04
C LEU A 74 7.07 0.20 4.39
N PRO A 75 7.61 -0.63 5.29
CA PRO A 75 7.03 -0.80 6.62
C PRO A 75 6.87 0.52 7.41
N SER A 76 7.72 1.53 7.16
CA SER A 76 7.62 2.85 7.78
C SER A 76 6.41 3.67 7.33
N ASP A 77 5.85 3.34 6.16
CA ASP A 77 4.66 3.97 5.60
C ASP A 77 3.36 3.39 6.18
N LEU A 78 3.44 2.37 7.03
CA LEU A 78 2.31 1.59 7.53
C LEU A 78 2.11 1.77 9.04
N GLU A 79 0.84 1.73 9.47
CA GLU A 79 0.45 1.57 10.87
C GLU A 79 -0.25 0.23 11.07
N THR A 80 0.14 -0.53 12.08
CA THR A 80 -0.52 -1.80 12.41
C THR A 80 -1.84 -1.57 13.12
N ILE A 81 -2.93 -2.15 12.60
CA ILE A 81 -4.23 -2.15 13.27
C ILE A 81 -4.23 -3.31 14.27
N ASN A 82 -4.02 -3.02 15.55
CA ASN A 82 -4.20 -4.02 16.59
C ASN A 82 -5.71 -4.20 16.85
N THR A 83 -6.28 -5.32 16.39
CA THR A 83 -7.56 -5.79 16.91
C THR A 83 -7.34 -6.27 18.34
N LYS A 84 -7.89 -5.53 19.31
CA LYS A 84 -8.03 -6.00 20.70
C LYS A 84 -9.00 -7.17 20.80
#